data_AF-A0A833DXI5-F1
#
_entry.id   AF-A0A833DXI5-F1
#
_cell.length_a   1.000
_cell.length_b   1.000
_cell.length_c   1.000
_cell.angle_alpha   90.00
_cell.angle_beta   90.00
_cell.angle_gamma   90.00
#
_symmetry.space_group_name_H-M   'P 1'
#
loop_
_entity.id
_entity.type
_entity.pdbx_description
1 polymer ?
#
loop_
_entity_poly.entity_id
_entity_poly.type
_entity_poly.pdbx_seq_one_letter_code
_entity_poly.pdbx_strand_id
1 'polypeptide(L)'
;MRARLSDALVLIRTTLLSCGDHPRLEQVLAMLEEAYKGTRPLDVETLEYAIEVLDEAARIFKVRGCLDYHLLEQAKDVLEGL
;
A
#
# COMPACT_ATOMS: atom_id res chain seq x y z
N MET A 1 -0.11 6.78 -14.41
CA MET A 1 -0.72 7.09 -13.11
C MET A 1 -1.83 6.12 -12.73
N ARG A 2 -3.00 6.09 -13.39
CA ARG A 2 -4.14 5.24 -12.97
C ARG A 2 -3.87 3.73 -12.94
N ALA A 3 -3.17 3.19 -13.94
CA ALA A 3 -2.78 1.77 -13.97
C ALA A 3 -1.82 1.42 -12.82
N ARG A 4 -0.76 2.22 -12.62
CA ARG A 4 0.17 2.06 -11.49
C ARG A 4 -0.52 2.10 -10.12
N LEU A 5 -1.45 3.04 -9.93
CA LEU A 5 -2.21 3.10 -8.68
C LEU A 5 -3.09 1.84 -8.48
N SER A 6 -3.69 1.32 -9.56
CA SER A 6 -4.41 0.04 -9.52
C SER A 6 -3.51 -1.13 -9.13
N ASP A 7 -2.28 -1.19 -9.64
CA ASP A 7 -1.32 -2.24 -9.31
C ASP A 7 -0.96 -2.20 -7.81
N ALA A 8 -0.64 -1.00 -7.29
CA ALA A 8 -0.36 -0.81 -5.87
C ALA A 8 -1.55 -1.25 -4.99
N LEU A 9 -2.78 -0.90 -5.36
CA LEU A 9 -3.99 -1.32 -4.63
C LEU A 9 -4.15 -2.84 -4.58
N VAL A 10 -3.89 -3.54 -5.69
CA VAL A 10 -3.96 -5.01 -5.74
C VAL A 10 -2.92 -5.63 -4.81
N LEU A 11 -1.66 -5.16 -4.88
CA LEU A 11 -0.56 -5.67 -4.05
C LEU A 11 -0.85 -5.51 -2.55
N ILE A 12 -1.35 -4.32 -2.14
CA ILE A 12 -1.70 -4.04 -0.75
C ILE A 12 -2.84 -4.95 -0.29
N ARG A 13 -3.90 -5.07 -1.10
CA ARG A 13 -5.06 -5.90 -0.75
C ARG A 13 -4.70 -7.37 -0.65
N THR A 14 -3.88 -7.88 -1.56
CA THR A 14 -3.39 -9.27 -1.50
C THR A 14 -2.60 -9.50 -0.22
N THR A 15 -1.74 -8.56 0.18
CA THR A 15 -0.99 -8.69 1.43
C THR A 15 -1.91 -8.73 2.66
N LEU A 16 -2.92 -7.87 2.74
CA LEU A 16 -3.87 -7.89 3.86
C LEU A 16 -4.63 -9.23 3.93
N LEU A 17 -4.99 -9.80 2.79
CA LEU A 17 -5.65 -11.11 2.73
C LEU A 17 -4.77 -12.26 3.21
N SER A 18 -3.45 -12.20 3.00
CA SER A 18 -2.54 -13.30 3.33
C SER A 18 -1.78 -13.13 4.65
N CYS A 19 -1.34 -11.92 4.96
CA CYS A 19 -0.59 -11.58 6.18
C CYS A 19 -1.48 -11.12 7.34
N GLY A 20 -2.76 -10.90 7.08
CA GLY A 20 -3.74 -10.43 8.05
C GLY A 20 -3.77 -8.90 8.21
N ASP A 21 -4.65 -8.45 9.09
CA ASP A 21 -4.99 -7.04 9.23
C ASP A 21 -3.84 -6.20 9.79
N HIS A 22 -3.72 -4.97 9.28
CA HIS A 22 -2.82 -3.95 9.79
C HIS A 22 -3.51 -2.59 9.69
N PRO A 23 -3.94 -1.96 10.82
CA PRO A 23 -4.85 -0.81 10.78
C PRO A 23 -4.37 0.36 9.92
N ARG A 24 -3.07 0.69 9.97
CA ARG A 24 -2.51 1.77 9.14
C ARG A 24 -2.46 1.39 7.66
N LEU A 25 -2.28 0.11 7.34
CA LEU A 25 -2.23 -0.36 5.97
C LEU A 25 -3.63 -0.36 5.34
N GLU A 26 -4.66 -0.73 6.11
CA GLU A 26 -6.06 -0.60 5.71
C GLU A 26 -6.45 0.86 5.47
N GLN A 27 -6.00 1.76 6.34
CA GLN A 27 -6.18 3.20 6.13
C GLN A 27 -5.53 3.66 4.82
N VAL A 28 -4.28 3.26 4.56
CA VAL A 28 -3.59 3.58 3.30
C VAL A 28 -4.34 3.03 2.10
N LEU A 29 -4.81 1.79 2.16
CA LEU A 29 -5.61 1.18 1.10
C LEU A 29 -6.87 2.04 0.82
N ALA A 30 -7.58 2.47 1.85
CA ALA A 30 -8.77 3.31 1.70
C ALA A 30 -8.46 4.66 1.03
N MET A 31 -7.39 5.34 1.46
CA MET A 31 -7.00 6.63 0.86
C MET A 31 -6.60 6.49 -0.62
N LEU A 32 -5.83 5.45 -0.95
CA LEU A 32 -5.42 5.18 -2.33
C LEU A 32 -6.62 4.78 -3.20
N GLU A 33 -7.63 4.12 -2.62
CA GLU A 33 -8.88 3.81 -3.33
C GLU A 33 -9.71 5.07 -3.61
N GLU A 34 -9.80 6.00 -2.66
CA GLU A 34 -10.46 7.30 -2.87
C GLU A 34 -9.77 8.07 -4.00
N ALA A 35 -8.44 8.08 -4.01
CA ALA A 35 -7.64 8.63 -5.08
C ALA A 35 -7.92 7.97 -6.43
N TYR A 36 -7.98 6.64 -6.46
CA TYR A 36 -8.26 5.87 -7.67
C TYR A 36 -9.68 6.11 -8.21
N LYS A 37 -10.67 6.26 -7.31
CA LYS A 37 -12.07 6.58 -7.63
C LYS A 37 -12.27 8.05 -8.01
N GLY A 38 -11.28 8.91 -7.75
CA GLY A 38 -11.35 10.35 -8.00
C GLY A 38 -12.20 11.11 -6.97
N THR A 39 -12.49 10.51 -5.82
CA THR A 39 -13.25 11.15 -4.73
C THR A 39 -12.37 12.01 -3.83
N ARG A 40 -11.05 11.81 -3.90
CA ARG A 40 -10.03 12.61 -3.22
C ARG A 40 -8.81 12.74 -4.14
N PRO A 41 -8.14 13.89 -4.24
CA PRO A 41 -6.87 13.98 -4.96
C PRO A 41 -5.76 13.20 -4.23
N LEU A 42 -4.84 12.60 -4.98
CA LEU A 42 -3.61 12.04 -4.43
C LEU A 42 -2.58 13.16 -4.31
N ASP A 43 -2.45 13.73 -3.11
CA ASP A 43 -1.42 14.72 -2.79
C ASP A 43 -0.10 14.07 -2.35
N VAL A 44 0.96 14.87 -2.33
CA VAL A 44 2.32 14.43 -1.99
C VAL A 44 2.37 13.86 -0.57
N GLU A 45 1.70 14.49 0.39
CA GLU A 45 1.68 14.05 1.79
C GLU A 45 1.01 12.67 1.94
N THR A 46 -0.11 12.43 1.22
CA THR A 46 -0.79 11.13 1.19
C THR A 46 0.10 10.06 0.57
N LEU A 47 0.87 10.39 -0.47
CA LEU A 47 1.79 9.46 -1.12
C LEU A 47 2.98 9.12 -0.21
N GLU A 48 3.60 10.11 0.42
CA GLU A 48 4.71 9.92 1.37
C GLU A 48 4.27 9.08 2.58
N TYR A 49 3.10 9.39 3.15
CA TYR A 49 2.53 8.60 4.24
C TYR A 49 2.25 7.15 3.83
N ALA A 50 1.72 6.94 2.62
CA ALA A 50 1.49 5.60 2.11
C ALA A 50 2.79 4.80 1.99
N ILE A 51 3.84 5.41 1.42
CA ILE A 51 5.17 4.79 1.28
C ILE A 51 5.76 4.41 2.64
N GLU A 52 5.69 5.29 3.64
CA GLU A 52 6.19 5.01 5.00
C GLU A 52 5.47 3.82 5.64
N VAL A 53 4.14 3.79 5.55
CA VAL A 53 3.33 2.70 6.11
C VAL A 53 3.60 1.37 5.42
N LEU A 54 3.79 1.36 4.09
CA LEU A 54 4.14 0.14 3.36
C LEU A 54 5.47 -0.44 3.83
N ASP A 55 6.47 0.41 4.02
CA ASP A 55 7.80 0.03 4.51
C ASP A 55 7.74 -0.52 5.95
N GLU A 56 6.97 0.13 6.83
CA GLU A 56 6.75 -0.34 8.20
C GLU A 56 6.00 -1.68 8.24
N ALA A 57 4.89 -1.80 7.52
CA ALA A 57 4.09 -3.02 7.48
C ALA A 57 4.86 -4.18 6.87
N ALA A 58 5.67 -3.95 5.82
CA ALA A 58 6.54 -4.95 5.23
C ALA A 58 7.53 -5.51 6.27
N ARG A 59 8.18 -4.64 7.05
CA ARG A 59 9.07 -5.06 8.14
C ARG A 59 8.34 -5.89 9.20
N ILE A 60 7.15 -5.47 9.62
CA ILE A 60 6.35 -6.18 10.62
C ILE A 60 5.95 -7.57 10.10
N PHE A 61 5.44 -7.66 8.89
CA PHE A 61 5.02 -8.94 8.29
C PHE A 61 6.19 -9.87 8.03
N LYS A 62 7.35 -9.34 7.63
CA LYS A 62 8.60 -10.09 7.52
C LYS A 62 9.01 -10.72 8.85
N VAL A 63 8.98 -9.97 9.94
CA VAL A 63 9.30 -10.48 11.29
C VAL A 63 8.28 -11.52 11.75
N ARG A 64 7.00 -11.36 11.38
CA ARG A 64 5.94 -12.35 11.64
C ARG A 64 6.04 -13.61 10.78
N GLY A 65 6.95 -13.65 9.80
CA GLY A 65 7.16 -14.79 8.91
C GLY A 65 6.12 -14.92 7.78
N CYS A 66 5.29 -13.89 7.53
CA CYS A 66 4.45 -13.88 6.33
C CYS A 66 5.34 -13.68 5.11
N LEU A 67 5.25 -14.55 4.11
CA LEU A 67 6.09 -14.47 2.91
C LEU A 67 5.67 -13.37 1.94
N ASP A 68 4.39 -13.00 1.94
CA ASP A 68 3.82 -12.01 1.02
C ASP A 68 4.15 -10.55 1.38
N TYR A 69 4.97 -10.32 2.42
CA TYR A 69 5.46 -8.98 2.76
C TYR A 69 6.14 -8.26 1.59
N HIS A 70 6.79 -9.03 0.69
CA HIS A 70 7.46 -8.51 -0.50
C HIS A 70 6.50 -7.80 -1.47
N LEU A 71 5.19 -8.10 -1.42
CA LEU A 71 4.19 -7.41 -2.22
C LEU A 71 4.03 -5.95 -1.76
N LEU A 72 4.25 -5.65 -0.48
CA LEU A 72 4.27 -4.26 0.01
C LEU A 72 5.52 -3.51 -0.43
N GLU A 73 6.67 -4.18 -0.51
CA GLU A 73 7.89 -3.60 -1.08
C GLU A 73 7.66 -3.25 -2.56
N GLN A 74 7.02 -4.14 -3.33
CA GLN A 74 6.63 -3.84 -4.72
C GLN A 74 5.59 -2.71 -4.82
N ALA A 75 4.60 -2.68 -3.92
CA ALA A 75 3.61 -1.61 -3.90
C ALA A 75 4.26 -0.25 -3.64
N LYS A 76 5.25 -0.22 -2.74
CA LYS A 76 6.06 0.96 -2.46
C LYS A 76 6.82 1.43 -3.69
N ASP A 77 7.54 0.55 -4.39
CA ASP A 77 8.27 0.89 -5.62
C ASP A 77 7.34 1.49 -6.69
N VAL A 78 6.11 0.97 -6.80
CA VAL A 78 5.10 1.49 -7.71
C VAL A 78 4.67 2.91 -7.32
N LEU A 79 4.47 3.17 -6.03
CA LEU A 79 4.08 4.48 -5.51
C LEU A 79 5.21 5.51 -5.62
N GLU A 80 6.46 5.14 -5.36
CA GLU A 80 7.64 6.00 -5.55
C GLU A 80 7.85 6.41 -7.01
N GLY A 81 7.35 5.60 -7.96
CA GLY A 81 7.39 5.90 -9.38
C GLY A 81 6.20 6.71 -9.92
N LEU A 82 5.26 7.17 -9.08
CA LEU A 82 4.11 7.99 -9.50
C LEU A 82 4.50 9.46 -9.71
#